data_AF-A0A6P6I137-F1
#
_entry.id   AF-A0A6P6I137-F1
#
_cell.length_a   1.000
_cell.length_b   1.000
_cell.length_c   1.000
_cell.angle_alpha   90.00
_cell.angle_beta   90.00
_cell.angle_gamma   90.00
#
_symmetry.space_group_name_H-M   'P 1'
#
loop_
_entity.id
_entity.type
_entity.pdbx_description
1 polymer ?
#
loop_
_entity_poly.entity_id
_entity_poly.type
_entity_poly.pdbx_seq_one_letter_code
_entity_poly.pdbx_strand_id
1 'polypeptide(L)'
;MASQLQRGPRPAPYCSKSPPEQPLQVKVVGLFKSSSFHIAKSAAESLKSNYPTKFEDPIIVPLQEFAWDQYLQEKKRELKNEIWEYSSYVMCFVNDQFLGDAFDLQKWAHKMWDVVDFKPPALYEALTVDYSAKFLRDTKHGFVFLDISIDFHPIGKLVFELYYDACPKTCRNFQVLCTGKAGYSQRGIKLHYMGSIFHRIVQNGWIQGGDIVAGKGDDGESIYGPTFEDENFSIPHDKRGVLGMVNKGRHSNGSQFYITLQPTPYLDRKYVAFGQLIEGTQVLQKLELVPTENERPKQRCMIVDSGDLYA
;
A
#
# COMPACT_ATOMS: atom_id res chain seq x y z
N MET A 1 -75.96 -23.17 32.77
CA MET A 1 -74.64 -22.50 32.85
C MET A 1 -73.71 -23.20 31.89
N ALA A 2 -73.43 -22.60 30.73
CA ALA A 2 -72.46 -23.08 29.76
C ALA A 2 -71.67 -21.86 29.27
N SER A 3 -70.38 -21.79 29.59
CA SER A 3 -69.48 -20.72 29.18
C SER A 3 -68.83 -21.07 27.84
N GLN A 4 -69.06 -20.24 26.83
CA GLN A 4 -68.32 -20.28 25.56
C GLN A 4 -67.04 -19.44 25.69
N LEU A 5 -65.90 -20.08 25.46
CA LEU A 5 -64.58 -19.45 25.33
C LEU A 5 -64.47 -18.76 23.96
N GLN A 6 -64.30 -17.43 23.95
CA GLN A 6 -63.96 -16.65 22.76
C GLN A 6 -62.50 -16.92 22.34
N ARG A 7 -62.30 -17.36 21.09
CA ARG A 7 -60.98 -17.43 20.45
C ARG A 7 -60.64 -16.07 19.84
N GLY A 8 -59.55 -15.45 20.29
CA GLY A 8 -58.97 -14.26 19.65
C GLY A 8 -58.37 -14.58 18.26
N PRO A 9 -58.18 -13.57 17.40
CA PRO A 9 -57.66 -13.75 16.05
C PRO A 9 -56.19 -14.19 16.07
N ARG A 10 -55.84 -15.12 15.17
CA ARG A 10 -54.47 -15.62 14.99
C ARG A 10 -53.56 -14.51 14.45
N PRO A 11 -52.27 -14.45 14.84
CA PRO A 11 -51.32 -13.55 14.22
C PRO A 11 -51.11 -13.93 12.75
N ALA A 12 -51.01 -12.91 11.88
CA ALA A 12 -50.71 -13.06 10.47
C ALA A 12 -49.33 -13.73 10.28
N PRO A 13 -49.15 -14.58 9.25
CA PRO A 13 -47.86 -15.18 8.98
C PRO A 13 -46.84 -14.11 8.60
N TYR A 14 -45.65 -14.26 9.18
CA TYR A 14 -44.46 -13.46 8.91
C TYR A 14 -44.29 -13.24 7.40
N CYS A 15 -44.24 -11.95 7.01
CA CYS A 15 -43.89 -11.53 5.66
C CYS A 15 -42.45 -11.99 5.39
N SER A 16 -42.32 -13.11 4.66
CA SER A 16 -41.07 -13.48 4.01
C SER A 16 -40.69 -12.34 3.08
N LYS A 17 -39.66 -11.57 3.43
CA LYS A 17 -39.05 -10.65 2.48
C LYS A 17 -38.48 -11.52 1.37
N SER A 18 -39.11 -11.45 0.20
CA SER A 18 -38.60 -12.07 -1.03
C SER A 18 -37.12 -11.72 -1.20
N PRO A 19 -36.25 -12.67 -1.56
CA PRO A 19 -34.85 -12.37 -1.81
C PRO A 19 -34.76 -11.28 -2.89
N PRO A 20 -33.74 -10.41 -2.86
CA PRO A 20 -33.54 -9.40 -3.89
C PRO A 20 -33.54 -10.03 -5.30
N GLU A 21 -34.19 -9.37 -6.26
CA GLU A 21 -34.35 -9.85 -7.64
C GLU A 21 -33.01 -9.93 -8.40
N GLN A 22 -31.95 -9.29 -7.89
CA GLN A 22 -30.60 -9.35 -8.41
C GLN A 22 -29.65 -10.01 -7.40
N PRO A 23 -28.65 -10.79 -7.86
CA PRO A 23 -27.62 -11.32 -6.99
C PRO A 23 -26.87 -10.20 -6.27
N LEU A 24 -26.54 -10.42 -5.00
CA LEU A 24 -25.77 -9.47 -4.20
C LEU A 24 -24.29 -9.55 -4.56
N GLN A 25 -23.63 -8.40 -4.63
CA GLN A 25 -22.20 -8.32 -4.79
C GLN A 25 -21.54 -7.93 -3.47
N VAL A 26 -20.72 -8.82 -2.92
CA VAL A 26 -19.88 -8.54 -1.76
C VAL A 26 -18.53 -8.05 -2.24
N LYS A 27 -18.07 -6.94 -1.69
CA LYS A 27 -16.74 -6.40 -1.95
C LYS A 27 -15.96 -6.29 -0.64
N VAL A 28 -14.74 -6.80 -0.64
CA VAL A 28 -13.81 -6.77 0.49
C VAL A 28 -12.55 -6.05 0.05
N VAL A 29 -12.24 -4.92 0.67
CA VAL A 29 -11.02 -4.15 0.43
C VAL A 29 -10.22 -4.08 1.73
N GLY A 30 -8.96 -4.48 1.73
CA GLY A 30 -8.21 -4.48 3.00
C GLY A 30 -6.73 -4.76 2.87
N LEU A 31 -6.01 -4.51 3.96
CA LEU A 31 -4.60 -4.84 4.11
C LEU A 31 -4.43 -6.36 4.10
N PHE A 32 -3.78 -6.90 3.07
CA PHE A 32 -3.67 -8.35 2.93
C PHE A 32 -2.80 -9.01 4.01
N LYS A 33 -1.95 -8.24 4.71
CA LYS A 33 -1.16 -8.74 5.85
C LYS A 33 -1.97 -8.81 7.14
N SER A 34 -3.25 -8.45 7.13
CA SER A 34 -4.13 -8.50 8.29
C SER A 34 -5.01 -9.74 8.27
N SER A 35 -5.10 -10.45 9.40
CA SER A 35 -6.03 -11.55 9.59
C SER A 35 -7.49 -11.13 9.35
N SER A 36 -7.85 -9.88 9.69
CA SER A 36 -9.19 -9.33 9.46
C SER A 36 -9.58 -9.36 7.98
N PHE A 37 -8.65 -9.06 7.06
CA PHE A 37 -8.89 -9.16 5.63
C PHE A 37 -9.19 -10.60 5.21
N HIS A 38 -8.43 -11.56 5.72
CA HIS A 38 -8.63 -12.98 5.41
C HIS A 38 -9.94 -13.53 5.98
N ILE A 39 -10.36 -13.06 7.16
CA ILE A 39 -11.67 -13.39 7.74
C ILE A 39 -12.79 -12.87 6.84
N ALA A 40 -12.74 -11.58 6.46
CA ALA A 40 -13.74 -10.98 5.60
C ALA A 40 -13.80 -11.64 4.20
N LYS A 41 -12.64 -11.89 3.60
CA LYS A 41 -12.52 -12.60 2.32
C LYS A 41 -13.18 -13.97 2.39
N SER A 42 -12.85 -14.74 3.42
CA SER A 42 -13.38 -16.09 3.64
C SER A 42 -14.91 -16.08 3.81
N ALA A 43 -15.44 -15.13 4.59
CA ALA A 43 -16.89 -14.95 4.74
C ALA A 43 -17.59 -14.62 3.40
N ALA A 44 -16.98 -13.75 2.58
CA ALA A 44 -17.50 -13.40 1.25
C ALA A 44 -17.50 -14.61 0.30
N GLU A 45 -16.44 -15.41 0.30
CA GLU A 45 -16.34 -16.64 -0.49
C GLU A 45 -17.35 -17.70 -0.02
N SER A 46 -17.56 -17.84 1.29
CA SER A 46 -18.58 -18.74 1.84
C SER A 46 -20.00 -18.36 1.43
N LEU A 47 -20.33 -17.06 1.38
CA LEU A 47 -21.64 -16.58 0.91
C LEU A 47 -21.90 -17.00 -0.55
N LYS A 48 -20.92 -16.81 -1.43
CA LYS A 48 -20.99 -17.23 -2.84
C LYS A 48 -21.09 -18.74 -2.98
N SER A 49 -20.29 -19.50 -2.24
CA SER A 49 -20.30 -20.97 -2.28
C SER A 49 -21.63 -21.55 -1.81
N ASN A 50 -22.21 -21.01 -0.72
CA ASN A 50 -23.44 -21.54 -0.14
C ASN A 50 -24.69 -21.09 -0.92
N TYR A 51 -24.63 -19.92 -1.57
CA TYR A 51 -25.73 -19.38 -2.35
C TYR A 51 -25.30 -18.87 -3.74
N PRO A 52 -24.91 -19.76 -4.67
CA PRO A 52 -24.29 -19.38 -5.95
C PRO A 52 -25.15 -18.50 -6.85
N THR A 53 -26.48 -18.58 -6.72
CA THR A 53 -27.47 -17.81 -7.50
C THR A 53 -27.89 -16.52 -6.80
N LYS A 54 -27.55 -16.34 -5.52
CA LYS A 54 -27.90 -15.15 -4.73
C LYS A 54 -26.75 -14.17 -4.59
N PHE A 55 -25.54 -14.60 -4.92
CA PHE A 55 -24.34 -13.78 -4.88
C PHE A 55 -23.60 -13.81 -6.20
N GLU A 56 -23.05 -12.67 -6.60
CA GLU A 56 -21.99 -12.61 -7.60
C GLU A 56 -20.66 -13.10 -7.01
N ASP A 57 -19.67 -13.34 -7.86
CA ASP A 57 -18.31 -13.57 -7.38
C ASP A 57 -17.85 -12.36 -6.56
N PRO A 58 -17.26 -12.59 -5.36
CA PRO A 58 -16.88 -11.50 -4.48
C PRO A 58 -15.73 -10.69 -5.08
N ILE A 59 -15.82 -9.38 -4.98
CA ILE A 59 -14.74 -8.48 -5.40
C ILE A 59 -13.74 -8.36 -4.25
N ILE A 60 -12.60 -9.04 -4.37
CA ILE A 60 -11.53 -9.03 -3.36
C ILE A 60 -10.42 -8.09 -3.82
N VAL A 61 -10.19 -7.01 -3.07
CA VAL A 61 -9.17 -6.00 -3.35
C VAL A 61 -8.11 -6.02 -2.24
N PRO A 62 -7.04 -6.82 -2.40
CA PRO A 62 -5.92 -6.86 -1.47
C PRO A 62 -5.07 -5.59 -1.65
N LEU A 63 -4.74 -4.92 -0.54
CA LEU A 63 -3.88 -3.73 -0.53
C LEU A 63 -2.67 -3.95 0.39
N GLN A 64 -1.54 -3.33 0.05
CA GLN A 64 -0.40 -3.16 0.96
C GLN A 64 -0.67 -1.97 1.91
N GLU A 65 0.14 -1.82 2.97
CA GLU A 65 -0.05 -0.77 3.99
C GLU A 65 -0.23 0.62 3.36
N PHE A 66 0.66 1.00 2.46
CA PHE A 66 0.65 2.34 1.90
C PHE A 66 -0.60 2.62 1.05
N ALA A 67 -1.02 1.64 0.24
CA ALA A 67 -2.23 1.75 -0.57
C ALA A 67 -3.50 1.67 0.29
N TRP A 68 -3.48 0.88 1.37
CA TRP A 68 -4.57 0.81 2.34
C TRP A 68 -4.79 2.14 3.04
N ASP A 69 -3.73 2.81 3.49
CA ASP A 69 -3.84 4.09 4.18
C ASP A 69 -4.40 5.18 3.26
N GLN A 70 -3.97 5.21 1.98
CA GLN A 70 -4.54 6.10 0.98
C GLN A 70 -6.03 5.82 0.74
N TYR A 71 -6.38 4.56 0.51
CA TYR A 71 -7.76 4.13 0.31
C TYR A 71 -8.65 4.50 1.49
N LEU A 72 -8.18 4.27 2.72
CA LEU A 72 -8.91 4.58 3.94
C LEU A 72 -9.13 6.09 4.10
N GLN A 73 -8.13 6.92 3.81
CA GLN A 73 -8.27 8.37 3.85
C GLN A 73 -9.30 8.88 2.83
N GLU A 74 -9.27 8.36 1.61
CA GLU A 74 -10.25 8.68 0.57
C GLU A 74 -11.67 8.26 0.98
N LYS A 75 -11.83 7.04 1.51
CA LYS A 75 -13.14 6.54 1.96
C LYS A 75 -13.67 7.32 3.16
N LYS A 76 -12.83 7.72 4.12
CA LYS A 76 -13.22 8.60 5.23
C LYS A 76 -13.75 9.95 4.73
N ARG A 77 -13.19 10.50 3.65
CA ARG A 77 -13.67 11.74 3.04
C ARG A 77 -15.00 11.55 2.31
N GLU A 78 -15.17 10.45 1.59
CA GLU A 78 -16.41 10.14 0.86
C GLU A 78 -17.60 9.88 1.78
N LEU A 79 -17.38 9.10 2.85
CA LEU A 79 -18.43 8.62 3.75
C LEU A 79 -18.78 9.64 4.86
N LYS A 80 -18.14 10.82 4.87
CA LYS A 80 -18.36 11.92 5.84
C LYS A 80 -18.25 11.43 7.30
N ASN A 81 -18.82 12.17 8.26
CA ASN A 81 -18.59 11.99 9.69
C ASN A 81 -19.05 10.66 10.33
N GLU A 82 -19.49 9.68 9.56
CA GLU A 82 -19.98 8.40 10.07
C GLU A 82 -18.86 7.43 10.47
N ILE A 83 -17.61 7.67 10.03
CA ILE A 83 -16.52 6.67 10.04
C ILE A 83 -15.18 7.24 10.58
N TRP A 84 -15.18 8.38 11.28
CA TRP A 84 -13.93 9.00 11.77
C TRP A 84 -13.05 8.04 12.59
N GLU A 85 -13.68 7.21 13.41
CA GLU A 85 -13.02 6.27 14.32
C GLU A 85 -12.71 4.89 13.69
N TYR A 86 -12.87 4.73 12.37
CA TYR A 86 -12.58 3.45 11.74
C TYR A 86 -11.10 3.08 11.88
N SER A 87 -10.88 1.95 12.53
CA SER A 87 -9.58 1.44 12.98
C SER A 87 -9.29 0.02 12.48
N SER A 88 -10.23 -0.61 11.77
CA SER A 88 -10.02 -1.92 11.16
C SER A 88 -9.16 -1.82 9.90
N TYR A 89 -8.57 -2.95 9.50
CA TYR A 89 -7.68 -3.07 8.33
C TYR A 89 -8.39 -3.63 7.10
N VAL A 90 -9.72 -3.74 7.14
CA VAL A 90 -10.55 -4.21 6.04
C VAL A 90 -11.86 -3.44 6.05
N MET A 91 -12.42 -3.13 4.90
CA MET A 91 -13.76 -2.59 4.72
C MET A 91 -14.58 -3.50 3.81
N CYS A 92 -15.79 -3.82 4.25
CA CYS A 92 -16.72 -4.70 3.58
C CYS A 92 -17.90 -3.88 3.02
N PHE A 93 -18.35 -4.23 1.82
CA PHE A 93 -19.48 -3.59 1.15
C PHE A 93 -20.42 -4.65 0.57
N VAL A 94 -21.71 -4.34 0.53
CA VAL A 94 -22.73 -5.14 -0.15
C VAL A 94 -23.46 -4.21 -1.13
N ASN A 95 -23.41 -4.53 -2.43
CA ASN A 95 -23.93 -3.67 -3.51
C ASN A 95 -23.43 -2.22 -3.36
N ASP A 96 -22.12 -2.06 -3.15
CA ASP A 96 -21.42 -0.79 -2.92
C ASP A 96 -21.85 0.01 -1.68
N GLN A 97 -22.79 -0.49 -0.87
CA GLN A 97 -23.12 0.08 0.43
C GLN A 97 -22.15 -0.41 1.49
N PHE A 98 -21.59 0.53 2.25
CA PHE A 98 -20.66 0.21 3.33
C PHE A 98 -21.36 -0.61 4.41
N LEU A 99 -20.80 -1.79 4.71
CA LEU A 99 -21.32 -2.70 5.72
C LEU A 99 -20.59 -2.56 7.06
N GLY A 100 -19.28 -2.38 7.03
CA GLY A 100 -18.43 -2.39 8.22
C GLY A 100 -17.13 -3.17 8.00
N ASP A 101 -16.63 -3.78 9.06
CA ASP A 101 -15.41 -4.58 9.03
C ASP A 101 -15.66 -6.09 8.80
N ALA A 102 -14.67 -6.92 9.12
CA ALA A 102 -14.79 -8.38 9.04
C ALA A 102 -15.87 -8.95 9.95
N PHE A 103 -16.00 -8.43 11.17
CA PHE A 103 -16.98 -8.89 12.15
C PHE A 103 -18.39 -8.48 11.74
N ASP A 104 -18.57 -7.26 11.23
CA ASP A 104 -19.86 -6.81 10.70
C ASP A 104 -20.31 -7.68 9.52
N LEU A 105 -19.39 -8.05 8.62
CA LEU A 105 -19.66 -8.96 7.52
C LEU A 105 -20.08 -10.35 8.00
N GLN A 106 -19.35 -10.95 8.95
CA GLN A 106 -19.71 -12.26 9.51
C GLN A 106 -21.07 -12.22 10.21
N LYS A 107 -21.34 -11.16 10.98
CA LYS A 107 -22.62 -10.96 11.67
C LYS A 107 -23.77 -10.83 10.68
N TRP A 108 -23.58 -10.07 9.61
CA TRP A 108 -24.56 -9.94 8.53
C TRP A 108 -24.80 -11.26 7.80
N ALA A 109 -23.72 -11.97 7.45
CA ALA A 109 -23.76 -13.28 6.79
C ALA A 109 -24.54 -14.30 7.63
N HIS A 110 -24.27 -14.38 8.94
CA HIS A 110 -24.99 -15.27 9.84
C HIS A 110 -26.47 -14.86 9.97
N LYS A 111 -26.75 -13.59 10.23
CA LYS A 111 -28.12 -13.14 10.50
C LYS A 111 -29.05 -13.24 9.28
N MET A 112 -28.52 -12.95 8.09
CA MET A 112 -29.33 -12.84 6.87
C MET A 112 -29.32 -14.11 6.03
N TRP A 113 -28.26 -14.91 6.13
CA TRP A 113 -28.01 -16.05 5.25
C TRP A 113 -27.66 -17.33 6.01
N ASP A 114 -27.68 -17.33 7.34
CA ASP A 114 -27.30 -18.49 8.17
C ASP A 114 -25.92 -19.06 7.83
N VAL A 115 -25.02 -18.22 7.30
CA VAL A 115 -23.64 -18.59 6.98
C VAL A 115 -22.78 -18.35 8.20
N VAL A 116 -22.17 -19.42 8.71
CA VAL A 116 -21.20 -19.38 9.80
C VAL A 116 -19.86 -19.88 9.27
N ASP A 117 -18.88 -19.01 9.24
CA ASP A 117 -17.51 -19.38 8.91
C ASP A 117 -16.69 -19.61 10.18
N PHE A 118 -16.75 -20.84 10.71
CA PHE A 118 -15.97 -21.23 11.88
C PHE A 118 -14.61 -21.79 11.45
N LYS A 119 -13.59 -20.93 11.47
CA LYS A 119 -12.19 -21.30 11.35
C LYS A 119 -11.43 -20.83 12.60
N PRO A 120 -10.53 -21.64 13.17
CA PRO A 120 -9.69 -21.20 14.28
C PRO A 120 -8.84 -19.98 13.89
N PRO A 121 -8.58 -19.03 14.79
CA PRO A 121 -7.74 -17.86 14.51
C PRO A 121 -6.38 -18.21 13.89
N ALA A 122 -5.74 -19.29 14.36
CA ALA A 122 -4.47 -19.79 13.83
C ALA A 122 -4.53 -20.16 12.34
N LEU A 123 -5.70 -20.58 11.83
CA LEU A 123 -5.87 -20.87 10.40
C LEU A 123 -5.88 -19.57 9.58
N TYR A 124 -6.50 -18.50 10.08
CA TYR A 124 -6.47 -17.19 9.41
C TYR A 124 -5.06 -16.59 9.41
N GLU A 125 -4.31 -16.75 10.50
CA GLU A 125 -2.90 -16.36 10.56
C GLU A 125 -2.07 -17.11 9.52
N ALA A 126 -2.24 -18.44 9.43
CA ALA A 126 -1.55 -19.25 8.42
C ALA A 126 -1.92 -18.82 6.98
N LEU A 127 -3.20 -18.57 6.70
CA LEU A 127 -3.66 -18.05 5.40
C LEU A 127 -3.08 -16.67 5.09
N THR A 128 -2.93 -15.80 6.09
CA THR A 128 -2.34 -14.47 5.95
C THR A 128 -0.87 -14.56 5.54
N VAL A 129 -0.13 -15.44 6.21
CA VAL A 129 1.29 -15.69 5.90
C VAL A 129 1.45 -16.30 4.50
N ASP A 130 0.66 -17.32 4.16
CA ASP A 130 0.72 -17.97 2.85
C ASP A 130 0.38 -16.99 1.71
N TYR A 131 -0.70 -16.21 1.88
CA TYR A 131 -1.11 -15.21 0.89
C TYR A 131 -0.03 -14.15 0.68
N SER A 132 0.54 -13.64 1.77
CA SER A 132 1.63 -12.66 1.70
C SER A 132 2.84 -13.24 0.95
N ALA A 133 3.25 -14.46 1.30
CA ALA A 133 4.38 -15.12 0.64
C ALA A 133 4.10 -15.38 -0.85
N LYS A 134 2.88 -15.78 -1.19
CA LYS A 134 2.45 -15.99 -2.57
C LYS A 134 2.44 -14.68 -3.37
N PHE A 135 1.85 -13.63 -2.81
CA PHE A 135 1.82 -12.30 -3.42
C PHE A 135 3.24 -11.84 -3.78
N LEU A 136 4.18 -11.94 -2.85
CA LEU A 136 5.56 -11.54 -3.07
C LEU A 136 6.24 -12.38 -4.18
N ARG A 137 6.03 -13.70 -4.20
CA ARG A 137 6.57 -14.57 -5.24
C ARG A 137 6.01 -14.26 -6.63
N ASP A 138 4.72 -13.98 -6.72
CA ASP A 138 4.02 -13.85 -8.00
C ASP A 138 4.34 -12.52 -8.71
N THR A 139 4.70 -11.46 -7.97
CA THR A 139 5.05 -10.15 -8.56
C THR A 139 6.30 -10.18 -9.43
N LYS A 140 7.25 -11.09 -9.18
CA LYS A 140 8.62 -11.06 -9.77
C LYS A 140 9.35 -9.72 -9.56
N HIS A 141 8.88 -8.91 -8.61
CA HIS A 141 9.45 -7.61 -8.29
C HIS A 141 10.51 -7.72 -7.20
N GLY A 142 11.34 -6.68 -7.11
CA GLY A 142 12.33 -6.55 -6.05
C GLY A 142 11.74 -5.76 -4.88
N PHE A 143 12.11 -6.11 -3.66
CA PHE A 143 11.69 -5.38 -2.47
C PHE A 143 12.92 -4.91 -1.71
N VAL A 144 12.99 -3.60 -1.48
CA VAL A 144 14.11 -2.96 -0.78
C VAL A 144 13.59 -2.08 0.33
N PHE A 145 14.44 -1.78 1.29
CA PHE A 145 14.10 -0.88 2.38
C PHE A 145 15.14 0.21 2.59
N LEU A 146 14.70 1.31 3.19
CA LEU A 146 15.51 2.39 3.73
C LEU A 146 15.06 2.65 5.18
N ASP A 147 15.95 2.45 6.16
CA ASP A 147 15.70 2.86 7.55
C ASP A 147 16.08 4.32 7.73
N ILE A 148 15.17 5.11 8.29
CA ILE A 148 15.26 6.55 8.30
C ILE A 148 15.44 7.07 9.72
N SER A 149 16.30 8.07 9.87
CA SER A 149 16.38 8.90 11.08
C SER A 149 16.21 10.39 10.77
N ILE A 150 15.73 11.14 11.75
CA ILE A 150 15.74 12.60 11.78
C ILE A 150 16.58 13.04 12.99
N ASP A 151 17.64 13.81 12.76
CA ASP A 151 18.60 14.24 13.81
C ASP A 151 19.00 13.09 14.75
N PHE A 152 19.40 11.95 14.15
CA PHE A 152 19.83 10.73 14.85
C PHE A 152 18.74 9.93 15.57
N HIS A 153 17.47 10.33 15.49
CA HIS A 153 16.35 9.59 16.04
C HIS A 153 15.72 8.72 14.94
N PRO A 154 15.80 7.38 15.03
CA PRO A 154 15.12 6.50 14.08
C PRO A 154 13.61 6.77 14.09
N ILE A 155 13.03 6.99 12.91
CA ILE A 155 11.59 7.26 12.76
C ILE A 155 10.82 6.12 12.12
N GLY A 156 11.52 5.14 11.55
CA GLY A 156 10.98 3.92 10.96
C GLY A 156 11.61 3.57 9.62
N LYS A 157 10.99 2.63 8.93
CA LYS A 157 11.43 2.05 7.65
C LYS A 157 10.51 2.50 6.52
N LEU A 158 11.10 2.78 5.35
CA LEU A 158 10.39 2.87 4.08
C LEU A 158 10.66 1.60 3.29
N VAL A 159 9.61 0.94 2.79
CA VAL A 159 9.73 -0.27 1.98
C VAL A 159 9.22 0.00 0.58
N PHE A 160 10.01 -0.35 -0.43
CA PHE A 160 9.68 -0.13 -1.83
C PHE A 160 9.56 -1.44 -2.60
N GLU A 161 8.57 -1.48 -3.48
CA GLU A 161 8.48 -2.45 -4.56
C GLU A 161 9.12 -1.84 -5.81
N LEU A 162 9.98 -2.62 -6.47
CA LEU A 162 10.71 -2.25 -7.68
C LEU A 162 10.15 -3.00 -8.88
N TYR A 163 9.67 -2.26 -9.88
CA TYR A 163 8.99 -2.76 -11.08
C TYR A 163 10.00 -3.26 -12.11
N TYR A 164 10.60 -4.41 -11.82
CA TYR A 164 11.62 -5.07 -12.63
C TYR A 164 11.13 -5.51 -14.02
N ASP A 165 9.81 -5.70 -14.17
CA ASP A 165 9.15 -6.01 -15.42
C ASP A 165 9.14 -4.82 -16.39
N ALA A 166 9.03 -3.60 -15.84
CA ALA A 166 9.06 -2.35 -16.61
C ALA A 166 10.48 -1.79 -16.75
N CYS A 167 11.20 -1.59 -15.64
CA CYS A 167 12.46 -0.84 -15.60
C CYS A 167 13.62 -1.67 -14.98
N PRO A 168 14.01 -2.83 -15.54
CA PRO A 168 14.97 -3.73 -14.92
C PRO A 168 16.35 -3.11 -14.65
N LYS A 169 16.89 -2.28 -15.55
CA LYS A 169 18.20 -1.63 -15.37
C LYS A 169 18.14 -0.60 -14.25
N THR A 170 17.07 0.20 -14.21
CA THR A 170 16.85 1.25 -13.22
C THR A 170 16.60 0.64 -11.83
N CYS A 171 15.77 -0.41 -11.75
CA CYS A 171 15.53 -1.18 -10.53
C CYS A 171 16.83 -1.81 -10.00
N ARG A 172 17.65 -2.38 -10.90
CA ARG A 172 18.94 -2.96 -10.53
C ARG A 172 19.91 -1.93 -9.97
N ASN A 173 20.01 -0.75 -10.58
CA ASN A 173 20.79 0.36 -10.05
C ASN A 173 20.37 0.71 -8.61
N PHE A 174 19.07 0.95 -8.40
CA PHE A 174 18.55 1.32 -7.09
C PHE A 174 18.78 0.23 -6.04
N GLN A 175 18.47 -1.04 -6.37
CA GLN A 175 18.65 -2.17 -5.46
C GLN A 175 20.11 -2.36 -5.03
N VAL A 176 21.05 -2.27 -5.98
CA VAL A 176 22.46 -2.44 -5.65
C VAL A 176 22.97 -1.27 -4.81
N LEU A 177 22.50 -0.05 -5.05
CA LEU A 177 22.78 1.10 -4.19
C LEU A 177 22.12 0.96 -2.80
N CYS A 178 20.97 0.31 -2.66
CA CYS A 178 20.41 -0.04 -1.34
C CYS A 178 21.31 -1.01 -0.58
N THR A 179 21.86 -2.03 -1.26
CA THR A 179 22.62 -3.10 -0.59
C THR A 179 24.11 -2.80 -0.41
N GLY A 180 24.66 -1.83 -1.14
CA GLY A 180 26.09 -1.55 -1.14
C GLY A 180 26.97 -2.64 -1.77
N LYS A 181 26.38 -3.66 -2.41
CA LYS A 181 27.10 -4.84 -2.95
C LYS A 181 28.11 -4.49 -4.06
N ALA A 182 27.97 -3.34 -4.72
CA ALA A 182 28.91 -2.88 -5.74
C ALA A 182 30.23 -2.31 -5.18
N GLY A 183 30.31 -2.06 -3.87
CA GLY A 183 31.52 -1.50 -3.26
C GLY A 183 31.77 -0.04 -3.66
N TYR A 184 32.88 0.21 -4.36
CA TYR A 184 33.30 1.57 -4.73
C TYR A 184 33.35 1.73 -6.25
N SER A 185 32.97 2.91 -6.73
CA SER A 185 33.14 3.29 -8.14
C SER A 185 34.60 3.56 -8.48
N GLN A 186 34.90 3.73 -9.77
CA GLN A 186 36.25 4.11 -10.23
C GLN A 186 36.68 5.49 -9.69
N ARG A 187 35.72 6.35 -9.31
CA ARG A 187 35.98 7.65 -8.66
C ARG A 187 36.24 7.51 -7.15
N GLY A 188 36.23 6.30 -6.60
CA GLY A 188 36.36 6.04 -5.17
C GLY A 188 35.09 6.36 -4.36
N ILE A 189 33.94 6.52 -5.02
CA ILE A 189 32.66 6.78 -4.35
C ILE A 189 32.09 5.46 -3.85
N LYS A 190 31.68 5.40 -2.58
CA LYS A 190 30.97 4.24 -2.04
C LYS A 190 29.56 4.18 -2.66
N LEU A 191 29.29 3.13 -3.42
CA LEU A 191 28.01 2.92 -4.12
C LEU A 191 26.96 2.34 -3.15
N HIS A 192 26.55 3.14 -2.17
CA HIS A 192 25.61 2.73 -1.11
C HIS A 192 24.78 3.92 -0.59
N TYR A 193 23.46 3.75 -0.43
CA TYR A 193 22.57 4.75 0.17
C TYR A 193 22.73 4.92 1.68
N MET A 194 23.18 3.91 2.42
CA MET A 194 23.45 4.03 3.85
C MET A 194 24.43 5.20 4.13
N GLY A 195 23.98 6.15 4.94
CA GLY A 195 24.69 7.37 5.29
C GLY A 195 24.35 8.59 4.44
N SER A 196 23.67 8.40 3.30
CA SER A 196 23.15 9.51 2.48
C SER A 196 21.90 10.14 3.12
N ILE A 197 21.53 11.34 2.65
CA ILE A 197 20.43 12.13 3.22
C ILE A 197 19.34 12.43 2.20
N PHE A 198 18.16 12.77 2.70
CA PHE A 198 17.17 13.52 1.94
C PHE A 198 17.55 15.00 2.00
N HIS A 199 18.11 15.52 0.91
CA HIS A 199 18.65 16.88 0.84
C HIS A 199 17.63 17.92 0.37
N ARG A 200 16.47 17.49 -0.14
CA ARG A 200 15.42 18.38 -0.66
C ARG A 200 14.02 17.80 -0.44
N ILE A 201 13.10 18.63 0.02
CA ILE A 201 11.67 18.35 0.24
C ILE A 201 10.88 19.48 -0.41
N VAL A 202 10.16 19.13 -1.47
CA VAL A 202 9.23 20.02 -2.15
C VAL A 202 7.83 19.72 -1.61
N GLN A 203 7.28 20.63 -0.80
CA GLN A 203 5.92 20.48 -0.27
C GLN A 203 4.91 20.32 -1.40
N ASN A 204 3.98 19.38 -1.26
CA ASN A 204 3.04 19.02 -2.32
C ASN A 204 3.77 18.65 -3.64
N GLY A 205 4.95 18.07 -3.55
CA GLY A 205 5.73 17.65 -4.72
C GLY A 205 6.31 16.27 -4.45
N TRP A 206 7.57 16.26 -4.03
CA TRP A 206 8.32 15.05 -3.76
C TRP A 206 9.37 15.31 -2.67
N ILE A 207 9.85 14.24 -2.04
CA ILE A 207 11.10 14.25 -1.28
C ILE A 207 12.20 13.64 -2.13
N GLN A 208 13.42 14.15 -2.01
CA GLN A 208 14.55 13.78 -2.83
C GLN A 208 15.77 13.47 -1.97
N GLY A 209 16.45 12.38 -2.31
CA GLY A 209 17.68 11.92 -1.67
C GLY A 209 18.58 11.20 -2.66
N GLY A 210 19.51 10.41 -2.15
CA GLY A 210 20.38 9.55 -2.97
C GLY A 210 21.58 10.26 -3.60
N ASP A 211 21.92 11.48 -3.17
CA ASP A 211 23.26 12.02 -3.38
C ASP A 211 24.20 11.31 -2.38
N ILE A 212 24.84 10.25 -2.88
CA ILE A 212 25.74 9.37 -2.13
C ILE A 212 27.16 9.95 -1.94
N VAL A 213 27.40 11.20 -2.37
CA VAL A 213 28.72 11.84 -2.33
C VAL A 213 28.75 12.90 -1.25
N ALA A 214 27.99 13.99 -1.41
CA ALA A 214 28.05 15.15 -0.53
C ALA A 214 26.70 15.54 0.11
N GLY A 215 25.58 14.96 -0.36
CA GLY A 215 24.24 15.31 0.13
C GLY A 215 23.82 16.75 -0.18
N LYS A 216 24.36 17.34 -1.25
CA LYS A 216 24.04 18.69 -1.72
C LYS A 216 23.03 18.67 -2.87
N GLY A 217 22.88 17.53 -3.54
CA GLY A 217 21.98 17.34 -4.68
C GLY A 217 22.63 17.63 -6.03
N ASP A 218 23.94 17.90 -6.08
CA ASP A 218 24.69 18.21 -7.29
C ASP A 218 25.61 17.07 -7.76
N ASP A 219 25.72 15.97 -7.02
CA ASP A 219 26.52 14.79 -7.39
C ASP A 219 25.76 13.47 -7.15
N GLY A 220 26.40 12.36 -7.46
CA GLY A 220 25.83 11.02 -7.45
C GLY A 220 26.38 10.19 -8.61
N GLU A 221 26.39 8.88 -8.44
CA GLU A 221 26.91 7.96 -9.44
C GLU A 221 26.09 6.68 -9.47
N SER A 222 25.77 6.19 -10.67
CA SER A 222 25.09 4.91 -10.84
C SER A 222 26.06 3.75 -10.70
N ILE A 223 25.52 2.54 -10.56
CA ILE A 223 26.36 1.32 -10.58
C ILE A 223 27.01 1.04 -11.95
N TYR A 224 26.58 1.76 -12.98
CA TYR A 224 27.05 1.62 -14.36
C TYR A 224 28.09 2.69 -14.75
N GLY A 225 28.45 3.58 -13.82
CA GLY A 225 29.29 4.76 -14.05
C GLY A 225 28.55 6.06 -13.74
N PRO A 226 29.06 7.23 -14.20
CA PRO A 226 28.53 8.55 -13.81
C PRO A 226 27.02 8.69 -13.97
N THR A 227 26.50 8.28 -15.14
CA THR A 227 25.07 8.28 -15.43
C THR A 227 24.67 7.14 -16.37
N PHE A 228 23.38 6.84 -16.44
CA PHE A 228 22.78 5.93 -17.41
C PHE A 228 21.49 6.51 -18.03
N GLU A 229 21.06 5.88 -19.11
CA GLU A 229 19.94 6.32 -19.96
C GLU A 229 18.56 6.19 -19.28
N ASP A 230 17.61 7.03 -19.71
CA ASP A 230 16.19 6.81 -19.40
C ASP A 230 15.71 5.51 -20.05
N GLU A 231 15.23 4.57 -19.23
CA GLU A 231 14.88 3.22 -19.67
C GLU A 231 13.51 3.18 -20.36
N ASN A 232 12.46 3.68 -19.69
CA ASN A 232 11.14 3.92 -20.29
C ASN A 232 10.30 4.88 -19.40
N PHE A 233 9.09 5.19 -19.87
CA PHE A 233 8.14 6.08 -19.19
C PHE A 233 6.74 5.46 -19.08
N SER A 234 6.64 4.12 -18.93
CA SER A 234 5.35 3.42 -18.89
C SER A 234 4.62 3.58 -17.55
N ILE A 235 5.35 3.89 -16.47
CA ILE A 235 4.80 4.08 -15.13
C ILE A 235 4.45 5.57 -14.95
N PRO A 236 3.18 5.91 -14.71
CA PRO A 236 2.75 7.30 -14.51
C PRO A 236 3.04 7.79 -13.09
N HIS A 237 3.16 9.11 -12.94
CA HIS A 237 3.25 9.78 -11.64
C HIS A 237 1.86 10.16 -11.12
N ASP A 238 0.94 9.20 -11.07
CA ASP A 238 -0.49 9.42 -10.83
C ASP A 238 -0.89 9.38 -9.35
N LYS A 239 0.04 9.04 -8.46
CA LYS A 239 -0.22 8.85 -7.03
C LYS A 239 0.94 9.29 -6.16
N ARG A 240 0.67 9.39 -4.86
CA ARG A 240 1.69 9.58 -3.83
C ARG A 240 2.48 8.27 -3.64
N GLY A 241 3.76 8.37 -3.31
CA GLY A 241 4.66 7.26 -3.02
C GLY A 241 5.36 6.66 -4.25
N VAL A 242 5.18 7.24 -5.44
CA VAL A 242 5.88 6.79 -6.65
C VAL A 242 7.37 7.07 -6.49
N LEU A 243 8.19 6.04 -6.72
CA LEU A 243 9.64 6.11 -6.69
C LEU A 243 10.18 6.36 -8.10
N GLY A 244 10.98 7.41 -8.27
CA GLY A 244 11.55 7.77 -9.57
C GLY A 244 12.97 8.32 -9.50
N MET A 245 13.65 8.33 -10.64
CA MET A 245 15.03 8.79 -10.77
C MET A 245 15.09 10.29 -11.02
N VAL A 246 15.96 10.98 -10.27
CA VAL A 246 16.33 12.36 -10.59
C VAL A 246 17.35 12.34 -11.72
N ASN A 247 17.17 13.24 -12.69
CA ASN A 247 18.12 13.47 -13.77
C ASN A 247 18.41 14.97 -13.93
N LYS A 248 19.51 15.28 -14.63
CA LYS A 248 19.93 16.64 -15.03
C LYS A 248 19.63 16.92 -16.51
N GLY A 249 18.58 16.29 -17.04
CA GLY A 249 18.29 16.20 -18.47
C GLY A 249 18.17 14.75 -18.94
N ARG A 250 17.81 14.57 -20.20
CA ARG A 250 17.62 13.22 -20.78
C ARG A 250 18.86 12.35 -20.60
N HIS A 251 18.63 11.08 -20.27
CA HIS A 251 19.67 10.05 -20.17
C HIS A 251 20.80 10.37 -19.17
N SER A 252 20.46 11.03 -18.05
CA SER A 252 21.43 11.42 -17.02
C SER A 252 21.05 10.89 -15.62
N ASN A 253 20.48 9.69 -15.57
CA ASN A 253 20.11 9.04 -14.30
C ASN A 253 21.37 8.60 -13.55
N GLY A 254 21.45 8.89 -12.25
CA GLY A 254 22.61 8.56 -11.40
C GLY A 254 22.19 7.72 -10.19
N SER A 255 22.47 8.22 -8.99
CA SER A 255 21.99 7.65 -7.72
C SER A 255 20.85 8.42 -7.08
N GLN A 256 20.61 9.67 -7.49
CA GLN A 256 19.57 10.49 -6.88
C GLN A 256 18.18 10.01 -7.27
N PHE A 257 17.28 9.96 -6.30
CA PHE A 257 15.91 9.50 -6.46
C PHE A 257 14.93 10.44 -5.75
N TYR A 258 13.66 10.33 -6.10
CA TYR A 258 12.57 11.00 -5.41
C TYR A 258 11.43 10.05 -5.07
N ILE A 259 10.65 10.43 -4.07
CA ILE A 259 9.39 9.79 -3.68
C ILE A 259 8.31 10.86 -3.76
N THR A 260 7.28 10.63 -4.58
CA THR A 260 6.20 11.61 -4.74
C THR A 260 5.38 11.75 -3.45
N LEU A 261 4.97 12.97 -3.13
CA LEU A 261 4.08 13.28 -2.01
C LEU A 261 2.62 13.41 -2.46
N GLN A 262 2.39 13.57 -3.76
CA GLN A 262 1.08 13.62 -4.40
C GLN A 262 1.20 13.24 -5.89
N PRO A 263 0.08 13.11 -6.64
CA PRO A 263 0.14 12.97 -8.10
C PRO A 263 0.93 14.12 -8.74
N THR A 264 1.89 13.79 -9.59
CA THR A 264 2.81 14.73 -10.25
C THR A 264 2.94 14.44 -11.76
N PRO A 265 1.83 14.44 -12.53
CA PRO A 265 1.82 14.04 -13.95
C PRO A 265 2.71 14.92 -14.86
N TYR A 266 3.11 16.11 -14.41
CA TYR A 266 4.05 16.96 -15.14
C TYR A 266 5.49 16.41 -15.20
N LEU A 267 5.80 15.38 -14.39
CA LEU A 267 7.05 14.61 -14.43
C LEU A 267 7.02 13.48 -15.48
N ASP A 268 5.83 13.11 -15.96
CA ASP A 268 5.68 12.04 -16.94
C ASP A 268 6.48 12.33 -18.22
N ARG A 269 7.11 11.29 -18.77
CA ARG A 269 7.96 11.34 -19.97
C ARG A 269 9.22 12.22 -19.83
N LYS A 270 9.52 12.70 -18.61
CA LYS A 270 10.74 13.46 -18.29
C LYS A 270 11.62 12.73 -17.27
N TYR A 271 10.99 12.02 -16.34
CA TYR A 271 11.65 11.25 -15.29
C TYR A 271 11.15 9.81 -15.31
N VAL A 272 12.06 8.87 -15.07
CA VAL A 272 11.74 7.44 -15.03
C VAL A 272 11.19 7.11 -13.64
N ALA A 273 9.90 6.75 -13.57
CA ALA A 273 9.35 6.04 -12.43
C ALA A 273 9.67 4.55 -12.56
N PHE A 274 10.01 3.90 -11.45
CA PHE A 274 10.47 2.50 -11.47
C PHE A 274 10.04 1.69 -10.23
N GLY A 275 9.25 2.28 -9.34
CA GLY A 275 8.77 1.60 -8.15
C GLY A 275 7.75 2.40 -7.37
N GLN A 276 7.36 1.87 -6.22
CA GLN A 276 6.35 2.45 -5.35
C GLN A 276 6.65 2.14 -3.90
N LEU A 277 6.36 3.09 -3.01
CA LEU A 277 6.36 2.88 -1.57
C LEU A 277 5.16 2.00 -1.18
N ILE A 278 5.44 0.93 -0.43
CA ILE A 278 4.46 -0.09 -0.05
C ILE A 278 4.22 -0.20 1.46
N GLU A 279 5.21 0.20 2.28
CA GLU A 279 5.12 0.34 3.74
C GLU A 279 5.92 1.55 4.20
N GLY A 280 5.51 2.17 5.31
CA GLY A 280 6.16 3.35 5.87
C GLY A 280 5.37 4.64 5.66
N THR A 281 4.04 4.58 5.61
CA THR A 281 3.19 5.77 5.42
C THR A 281 3.51 6.86 6.44
N GLN A 282 3.60 6.50 7.72
CA GLN A 282 3.90 7.42 8.80
C GLN A 282 5.32 7.99 8.71
N VAL A 283 6.27 7.21 8.20
CA VAL A 283 7.66 7.65 8.01
C VAL A 283 7.73 8.72 6.92
N LEU A 284 7.05 8.49 5.79
CA LEU A 284 6.97 9.47 4.71
C LEU A 284 6.26 10.75 5.15
N GLN A 285 5.18 10.64 5.94
CA GLN A 285 4.49 11.80 6.53
C GLN A 285 5.39 12.60 7.46
N LYS A 286 6.14 11.92 8.36
CA LYS A 286 7.10 12.60 9.25
C LYS A 286 8.18 13.33 8.47
N LEU A 287 8.72 12.72 7.41
CA LEU A 287 9.69 13.37 6.53
C LEU A 287 9.10 14.61 5.85
N GLU A 288 7.93 14.50 5.25
CA GLU A 288 7.24 15.62 4.58
C GLU A 288 6.99 16.82 5.50
N LEU A 289 6.73 16.57 6.78
CA LEU A 289 6.48 17.61 7.79
C LEU A 289 7.74 18.27 8.36
N VAL A 290 8.94 17.80 7.99
CA VAL A 290 10.19 18.42 8.45
C VAL A 290 10.28 19.86 7.95
N PRO A 291 10.53 20.85 8.83
CA PRO A 291 10.69 22.23 8.42
C PRO A 291 11.84 22.40 7.42
N THR A 292 11.61 23.18 6.37
CA THR A 292 12.60 23.45 5.33
C THR A 292 13.00 24.92 5.27
N GLU A 293 14.17 25.17 4.66
CA GLU A 293 14.61 26.48 4.20
C GLU A 293 15.04 26.33 2.75
N ASN A 294 14.34 27.01 1.83
CA ASN A 294 14.53 26.83 0.38
C ASN A 294 14.49 25.35 -0.04
N GLU A 295 13.45 24.63 0.42
CA GLU A 295 13.24 23.19 0.19
C GLU A 295 14.30 22.27 0.85
N ARG A 296 15.36 22.80 1.46
CA ARG A 296 16.33 22.00 2.20
C ARG A 296 15.83 21.72 3.62
N PRO A 297 15.77 20.47 4.08
CA PRO A 297 15.40 20.15 5.46
C PRO A 297 16.35 20.82 6.47
N LYS A 298 15.78 21.46 7.50
CA LYS A 298 16.55 22.03 8.62
C LYS A 298 17.13 20.94 9.51
N GLN A 299 16.41 19.82 9.63
CA GLN A 299 16.83 18.64 10.36
C GLN A 299 17.46 17.63 9.42
N ARG A 300 18.46 16.90 9.92
CA ARG A 300 19.19 15.91 9.12
C ARG A 300 18.35 14.64 8.96
N CYS A 301 17.73 14.51 7.79
CA CYS A 301 16.95 13.34 7.40
C CYS A 301 17.87 12.33 6.70
N MET A 302 18.26 11.24 7.37
CA MET A 302 19.29 10.30 6.91
C MET A 302 18.74 8.89 6.70
N ILE A 303 19.27 8.21 5.68
CA ILE A 303 19.16 6.76 5.51
C ILE A 303 20.24 6.10 6.37
N VAL A 304 19.85 5.51 7.50
CA VAL A 304 20.79 4.92 8.47
C VAL A 304 21.11 3.46 8.18
N ASP A 305 20.22 2.77 7.47
CA ASP A 305 20.44 1.42 6.94
C ASP A 305 19.61 1.24 5.67
N SER A 306 20.04 0.35 4.78
CA SER A 306 19.32 0.03 3.55
C SER A 306 19.69 -1.35 3.03
N GLY A 307 18.79 -1.98 2.27
CA GLY A 307 19.10 -3.27 1.69
C GLY A 307 17.93 -3.94 0.98
N ASP A 308 18.16 -5.20 0.64
CA ASP A 308 17.12 -6.13 0.18
C ASP A 308 16.24 -6.50 1.38
N LEU A 309 14.91 -6.47 1.22
CA LEU A 309 13.99 -6.77 2.32
C LEU A 309 13.98 -8.26 2.70
N TYR A 310 14.27 -9.14 1.74
CA TYR A 310 14.15 -10.61 1.87
C TYR A 310 15.47 -11.35 1.61
N ALA A 311 16.62 -10.67 1.69
CA ALA A 311 17.92 -11.30 1.51
C ALA A 311 18.41 -12.06 2.74
#